data_AF-A0A7X9F7Q7-F1
#
_entry.id   AF-A0A7X9F7Q7-F1
#
_cell.length_a   1.000
_cell.length_b   1.000
_cell.length_c   1.000
_cell.angle_alpha   90.00
_cell.angle_beta   90.00
_cell.angle_gamma   90.00
#
_symmetry.space_group_name_H-M   'P 1'
#
loop_
_entity.id
_entity.type
_entity.pdbx_description
1 polymer ?
#
loop_
_entity_poly.entity_id
_entity_poly.type
_entity_poly.pdbx_seq_one_letter_code
_entity_poly.pdbx_strand_id
1 'polypeptide(L)'
;MKRNFIVFFVVVAILTGCKTRTMNENPFLNERYNTPFEVPPFDKIKAEHYKPAYLKGMEEQKRNVQAIINNPQAPTFENTIKALEYSGELLSKVSRVFGSLNSAHTNDTLQAINKEIAPLLAR
;
A
#
# COMPACT_ATOMS: atom_id res chain seq x y z
N MET A 1 -10.81 -41.01 23.98
CA MET A 1 -9.69 -40.40 23.22
C MET A 1 -10.15 -39.34 22.20
N LYS A 2 -11.24 -39.54 21.44
CA LYS A 2 -11.71 -38.57 20.42
C LYS A 2 -12.17 -37.21 20.98
N ARG A 3 -12.78 -37.17 22.18
CA ARG A 3 -13.28 -35.94 22.81
C ARG A 3 -12.15 -35.00 23.27
N ASN A 4 -11.03 -35.55 23.76
CA ASN A 4 -9.87 -34.76 24.17
C ASN A 4 -9.10 -34.20 22.95
N PHE A 5 -9.13 -34.92 21.82
CA PHE A 5 -8.51 -34.48 20.58
C PHE A 5 -9.24 -33.29 19.94
N ILE A 6 -10.58 -33.28 20.02
CA ILE A 6 -11.42 -32.16 19.53
C ILE A 6 -11.22 -30.90 20.38
N VAL A 7 -11.15 -31.04 21.70
CA VAL A 7 -10.90 -29.89 22.61
C VAL A 7 -9.52 -29.28 22.36
N PHE A 8 -8.50 -30.11 22.10
CA PHE A 8 -7.15 -29.63 21.77
C PHE A 8 -7.11 -28.87 20.44
N PHE A 9 -7.87 -29.33 19.42
CA PHE A 9 -7.97 -28.65 18.13
C PHE A 9 -8.69 -27.29 18.22
N VAL A 10 -9.69 -27.14 19.08
CA VAL A 10 -10.43 -25.88 19.28
C VAL A 10 -9.56 -24.84 20.01
N VAL A 11 -8.73 -25.25 20.98
CA VAL A 11 -7.84 -24.34 21.72
C VAL A 11 -6.72 -23.78 20.82
N VAL A 12 -6.18 -24.57 19.90
CA VAL A 12 -5.15 -24.13 18.94
C VAL A 12 -5.72 -23.13 17.92
N ALA A 13 -6.98 -23.29 17.49
CA ALA A 13 -7.65 -22.38 16.57
C ALA A 13 -7.97 -21.01 17.18
N ILE A 14 -8.21 -20.93 18.50
CA ILE A 14 -8.47 -19.66 19.21
C ILE A 14 -7.18 -18.83 19.35
N LEU A 15 -6.01 -19.48 19.52
CA LEU A 15 -4.73 -18.79 19.67
C LEU A 15 -4.14 -18.25 18.36
N THR A 16 -4.67 -18.66 17.20
CA THR A 16 -4.24 -18.18 15.88
C THR A 16 -5.16 -17.11 15.28
N GLY A 17 -6.26 -16.76 15.98
CA GLY A 17 -7.30 -15.86 15.45
C GLY A 17 -7.00 -14.36 15.53
N CYS A 18 -6.11 -13.91 16.42
CA CYS A 18 -5.74 -12.49 16.52
C CYS A 18 -4.47 -12.22 15.71
N LYS A 19 -4.65 -11.89 14.43
CA LYS A 19 -3.58 -11.25 13.64
C LYS A 19 -3.44 -9.81 14.15
N THR A 20 -2.56 -9.57 15.12
CA THR A 20 -2.25 -8.23 15.60
C THR A 20 -1.81 -7.39 14.40
N ARG A 21 -2.61 -6.40 14.01
CA ARG A 21 -2.24 -5.47 12.93
C ARG A 21 -1.09 -4.61 13.43
N THR A 22 0.12 -4.86 12.94
CA THR A 22 1.25 -3.96 13.17
C THR A 22 0.96 -2.66 12.43
N MET A 23 0.63 -1.60 13.18
CA MET A 23 0.48 -0.27 12.64
C MET A 23 1.87 0.28 12.32
N ASN A 24 2.13 0.54 11.04
CA ASN A 24 3.32 1.23 10.59
C ASN A 24 3.25 2.71 11.00
N GLU A 25 4.39 3.25 11.43
CA GLU A 25 4.55 4.67 11.75
C GLU A 25 4.17 5.56 10.57
N ASN A 26 4.53 5.16 9.35
CA ASN A 26 4.08 5.81 8.13
C ASN A 26 2.66 5.30 7.76
N PRO A 27 1.61 6.14 7.84
CA PRO A 27 0.24 5.70 7.61
C PRO A 27 0.01 5.08 6.23
N PHE A 28 0.74 5.52 5.20
CA PHE A 28 0.61 5.00 3.83
C PHE A 28 1.00 3.52 3.73
N LEU A 29 1.97 3.07 4.53
CA LEU A 29 2.51 1.71 4.51
C LEU A 29 1.66 0.69 5.27
N ASN A 30 0.55 1.14 5.85
CA ASN A 30 -0.48 0.23 6.36
C ASN A 30 -1.31 -0.31 5.20
N GLU A 31 -1.65 -1.60 5.25
CA GLU A 31 -2.51 -2.26 4.24
C GLU A 31 -3.80 -1.47 4.00
N ARG A 32 -4.44 -1.02 5.09
CA ARG A 32 -5.65 -0.19 5.05
C ARG A 32 -5.59 0.91 6.09
N TYR A 33 -6.31 2.00 5.86
CA TYR A 33 -6.55 3.00 6.90
C TYR A 33 -7.64 2.52 7.84
N ASN A 34 -7.42 2.70 9.15
CA ASN A 34 -8.43 2.38 10.16
C ASN A 34 -9.39 3.57 10.38
N THR A 35 -10.04 3.99 9.31
CA THR A 35 -10.95 5.13 9.23
C THR A 35 -12.19 4.72 8.43
N PRO A 36 -13.36 5.36 8.65
CA PRO A 36 -14.54 5.10 7.83
C PRO A 36 -14.23 5.28 6.35
N PHE A 37 -14.63 4.32 5.52
CA PHE A 37 -14.39 4.31 4.07
C PHE A 37 -12.93 4.42 3.64
N GLU A 38 -11.98 4.09 4.53
CA GLU A 38 -10.55 4.26 4.30
C GLU A 38 -10.18 5.71 3.91
N VAL A 39 -10.85 6.69 4.52
CA VAL A 39 -10.46 8.10 4.39
C VAL A 39 -9.02 8.28 4.92
N PRO A 40 -8.11 8.95 4.21
CA PRO A 40 -6.75 9.19 4.70
C PRO A 40 -6.77 9.83 6.09
N PRO A 41 -6.03 9.29 7.08
CA PRO A 41 -5.93 9.91 8.40
C PRO A 41 -5.02 11.13 8.33
N PHE A 42 -5.54 12.25 7.80
CA PHE A 42 -4.79 13.48 7.54
C PHE A 42 -4.12 14.05 8.80
N ASP A 43 -4.70 13.82 9.97
CA ASP A 43 -4.14 14.17 11.28
C ASP A 43 -2.82 13.45 11.60
N LYS A 44 -2.61 12.26 11.01
CA LYS A 44 -1.42 11.42 11.23
C LYS A 44 -0.42 11.48 10.08
N ILE A 45 -0.82 11.99 8.92
CA ILE A 45 0.05 12.08 7.74
C ILE A 45 0.92 13.33 7.87
N LYS A 46 2.23 13.12 7.92
CA LYS A 46 3.24 14.17 7.99
C LYS A 46 4.02 14.26 6.68
N ALA A 47 4.67 15.40 6.44
CA ALA A 47 5.46 15.64 5.24
C ALA A 47 6.57 14.57 5.03
N GLU A 48 7.22 14.15 6.10
CA GLU A 48 8.27 13.10 6.10
C GLU A 48 7.78 11.73 5.63
N HIS A 49 6.47 11.49 5.64
CA HIS A 49 5.88 10.21 5.20
C HIS A 49 5.81 10.08 3.67
N TYR A 50 5.77 11.20 2.93
CA TYR A 50 5.52 11.16 1.48
C TYR A 50 6.67 10.52 0.70
N LYS A 51 7.90 11.03 0.86
CA LYS A 51 9.04 10.57 0.06
C LYS A 51 9.31 9.07 0.25
N PRO A 52 9.37 8.52 1.48
CA PRO A 52 9.52 7.07 1.67
C PRO A 52 8.37 6.25 1.06
N ALA A 53 7.12 6.73 1.17
CA ALA A 53 5.97 6.03 0.60
C ALA A 53 5.96 6.05 -0.94
N TYR A 54 6.38 7.16 -1.57
CA TYR A 54 6.59 7.24 -3.01
C TYR A 54 7.66 6.28 -3.49
N LEU A 55 8.84 6.29 -2.85
CA LEU A 55 9.95 5.41 -3.21
C LEU A 55 9.54 3.93 -3.08
N LYS A 56 8.84 3.57 -2.00
CA LYS A 56 8.33 2.21 -1.80
C LYS A 56 7.28 1.83 -2.84
N GLY A 57 6.34 2.73 -3.14
CA GLY A 57 5.31 2.51 -4.15
C GLY A 57 5.88 2.29 -5.55
N MET A 58 6.90 3.07 -5.94
CA MET A 58 7.60 2.90 -7.22
C MET A 58 8.36 1.56 -7.28
N GLU A 59 9.06 1.19 -6.21
CA GLU A 59 9.74 -0.10 -6.10
C GLU A 59 8.75 -1.27 -6.25
N GLU A 60 7.64 -1.23 -5.52
CA GLU A 60 6.60 -2.26 -5.55
C GLU A 60 5.94 -2.36 -6.92
N GLN A 61 5.58 -1.23 -7.55
CA GLN A 61 4.99 -1.25 -8.86
C GLN A 61 5.94 -1.81 -9.91
N LYS A 62 7.23 -1.42 -9.88
CA LYS A 62 8.24 -1.97 -10.79
C LYS A 62 8.37 -3.48 -10.64
N ARG A 63 8.39 -3.98 -9.40
CA ARG A 63 8.42 -5.42 -9.11
C ARG A 63 7.17 -6.12 -9.64
N ASN A 64 6.00 -5.54 -9.44
CA ASN A 64 4.73 -6.10 -9.90
C ASN A 64 4.67 -6.16 -11.44
N VAL A 65 5.08 -5.09 -12.13
CA VAL A 65 5.19 -5.04 -13.60
C VAL A 65 6.20 -6.08 -14.11
N GLN A 66 7.34 -6.24 -13.44
CA GLN A 66 8.32 -7.26 -13.82
C GLN A 66 7.75 -8.68 -13.71
N ALA A 67 6.90 -8.94 -12.71
CA ALA A 67 6.22 -10.23 -12.57
C ALA A 67 5.21 -10.48 -13.70
N ILE A 68 4.54 -9.43 -14.19
CA ILE A 68 3.64 -9.49 -15.36
C ILE A 68 4.45 -9.81 -16.62
N ILE A 69 5.56 -9.09 -16.85
CA ILE A 69 6.46 -9.29 -18.00
C ILE A 69 7.00 -10.73 -18.03
N ASN A 70 7.36 -11.27 -16.86
CA ASN A 70 7.98 -12.59 -16.74
C ASN A 70 6.98 -13.74 -16.63
N ASN A 71 5.67 -13.49 -16.79
CA ASN A 71 4.67 -14.56 -16.71
C ASN A 71 4.78 -15.49 -17.93
N PRO A 72 5.05 -16.81 -17.75
CA PRO A 72 5.21 -17.74 -18.86
C PRO A 72 3.89 -18.19 -19.49
N GLN A 73 2.74 -17.89 -18.87
CA GLN A 73 1.43 -18.23 -19.40
C GLN A 73 1.09 -17.37 -20.62
N ALA A 74 0.22 -17.88 -21.50
CA ALA A 74 -0.33 -17.07 -22.59
C ALA A 74 -1.03 -15.81 -22.02
N PRO A 75 -0.87 -14.62 -22.65
CA PRO A 75 -1.45 -13.40 -22.14
C PRO A 75 -2.98 -13.46 -22.16
N THR A 76 -3.59 -13.11 -21.03
CA THR A 76 -5.03 -12.96 -20.84
C THR A 76 -5.35 -11.57 -20.29
N PHE A 77 -6.62 -11.21 -20.26
CA PHE A 77 -7.06 -9.97 -19.62
C PHE A 77 -6.64 -9.92 -18.14
N GLU A 78 -6.76 -11.03 -17.41
CA GLU A 78 -6.45 -11.13 -15.98
C GLU A 78 -4.95 -10.97 -15.70
N ASN A 79 -4.11 -11.67 -16.46
CA ASN A 79 -2.68 -11.73 -16.18
C ASN A 79 -1.90 -10.56 -16.78
N THR A 80 -2.53 -9.78 -17.65
CA THR A 80 -1.91 -8.60 -18.30
C THR A 80 -2.64 -7.32 -17.91
N ILE A 81 -3.88 -7.10 -18.36
CA ILE A 81 -4.59 -5.82 -18.19
C ILE A 81 -5.00 -5.58 -16.75
N LYS A 82 -5.72 -6.54 -16.14
CA LYS A 82 -6.13 -6.46 -14.74
C LYS A 82 -4.91 -6.39 -13.81
N ALA A 83 -3.89 -7.21 -14.07
CA ALA A 83 -2.67 -7.18 -13.27
C ALA A 83 -1.94 -5.83 -13.36
N LEU A 84 -1.88 -5.21 -14.54
CA LEU A 84 -1.29 -3.87 -14.73
C LEU A 84 -2.09 -2.80 -13.97
N GLU A 85 -3.42 -2.84 -14.02
CA GLU A 85 -4.30 -1.90 -13.30
C GLU A 85 -4.02 -1.90 -11.79
N TYR A 86 -3.85 -3.09 -11.19
CA TYR A 86 -3.57 -3.23 -9.75
C TYR A 86 -2.07 -3.20 -9.40
N SER A 87 -1.18 -2.93 -10.35
CA SER A 87 0.27 -3.02 -10.11
C SER A 87 0.80 -1.97 -9.14
N GLY A 88 0.13 -0.81 -9.00
CA GLY A 88 0.64 0.38 -8.32
C GLY A 88 -0.19 0.88 -7.14
N GLU A 89 -0.88 0.01 -6.39
CA GLU A 89 -1.81 0.44 -5.34
C GLU A 89 -1.21 1.41 -4.31
N LEU A 90 -0.02 1.11 -3.75
CA LEU A 90 0.65 2.00 -2.80
C LEU A 90 1.02 3.34 -3.44
N LEU A 91 1.55 3.31 -4.68
CA LEU A 91 1.92 4.52 -5.40
C LEU A 91 0.69 5.40 -5.67
N SER A 92 -0.42 4.79 -6.07
CA SER A 92 -1.71 5.47 -6.26
C SER A 92 -2.22 6.08 -4.95
N LYS A 93 -2.17 5.31 -3.85
CA LYS A 93 -2.59 5.75 -2.50
C LYS A 93 -1.86 7.00 -2.03
N VAL A 94 -0.53 7.03 -2.10
CA VAL A 94 0.26 8.22 -1.72
C VAL A 94 0.03 9.38 -2.69
N SER A 95 -0.05 9.10 -4.00
CA SER A 95 -0.20 10.13 -5.03
C SER A 95 -1.53 10.87 -4.94
N ARG A 96 -2.62 10.16 -4.65
CA ARG A 96 -3.96 10.76 -4.51
C ARG A 96 -3.99 11.77 -3.35
N VAL A 97 -3.38 11.43 -2.22
CA VAL A 97 -3.33 12.31 -1.04
C VAL A 97 -2.40 13.49 -1.28
N PHE A 98 -1.18 13.22 -1.75
CA PHE A 98 -0.20 14.27 -2.00
C PHE A 98 -0.66 15.25 -3.07
N GLY A 99 -1.16 14.76 -4.21
CA GLY A 99 -1.65 15.61 -5.30
C GLY A 99 -2.81 16.50 -4.87
N SER A 100 -3.74 15.98 -4.07
CA SER A 100 -4.86 16.76 -3.53
C SER A 100 -4.37 17.92 -2.65
N LEU A 101 -3.44 17.65 -1.72
CA LEU A 101 -2.88 18.69 -0.85
C LEU A 101 -1.99 19.66 -1.62
N ASN A 102 -1.12 19.17 -2.50
CA ASN A 102 -0.23 20.01 -3.29
C ASN A 102 -1.00 20.94 -4.26
N SER A 103 -2.24 20.59 -4.62
CA SER A 103 -3.11 21.44 -5.43
C SER A 103 -3.96 22.42 -4.59
N ALA A 104 -4.51 21.99 -3.45
CA ALA A 104 -5.52 22.76 -2.72
C ALA A 104 -5.00 23.41 -1.43
N HIS A 105 -3.91 22.90 -0.85
CA HIS A 105 -3.36 23.31 0.45
C HIS A 105 -1.85 23.09 0.51
N THR A 106 -1.13 23.64 -0.49
CA THR A 106 0.33 23.48 -0.59
C THR A 106 1.08 24.38 0.38
N ASN A 107 2.36 24.08 0.58
CA ASN A 107 3.33 24.88 1.33
C ASN A 107 4.74 24.58 0.82
N ASP A 108 5.74 25.33 1.29
CA ASP A 108 7.13 25.20 0.83
C ASP A 108 7.68 23.78 1.02
N THR A 109 7.29 23.08 2.09
CA THR A 109 7.70 21.69 2.34
C THR A 109 7.13 20.73 1.30
N LEU A 110 5.84 20.83 0.98
CA LEU A 110 5.22 20.00 -0.05
C LEU A 110 5.76 20.31 -1.45
N GLN A 111 6.03 21.58 -1.76
CA GLN A 111 6.65 21.96 -3.02
C GLN A 111 8.08 21.41 -3.15
N ALA A 112 8.87 21.44 -2.08
CA ALA A 112 10.21 20.85 -2.07
C ALA A 112 10.15 19.34 -2.35
N ILE A 113 9.24 18.62 -1.68
CA ILE A 113 8.99 17.19 -1.94
C ILE A 113 8.59 16.98 -3.41
N ASN A 114 7.70 17.82 -3.96
CA ASN A 114 7.25 17.69 -5.34
C ASN A 114 8.41 17.86 -6.34
N LYS A 115 9.33 18.81 -6.11
CA LYS A 115 10.52 19.01 -6.95
C LYS A 115 11.44 17.78 -6.98
N GLU A 116 11.50 17.03 -5.89
CA GLU A 116 12.27 15.79 -5.83
C GLU A 116 11.54 14.61 -6.47
N ILE A 117 10.24 14.47 -6.23
CA ILE A 117 9.45 13.29 -6.64
C ILE A 117 9.02 13.35 -8.10
N ALA A 118 8.60 14.51 -8.61
CA ALA A 118 8.11 14.66 -9.99
C ALA A 118 9.08 14.08 -11.06
N PRO A 119 10.39 14.39 -11.06
CA PRO A 119 11.31 13.81 -12.04
C PRO A 119 11.56 12.31 -11.85
N LEU A 120 11.30 11.75 -10.67
CA LEU A 120 11.39 10.30 -10.44
C LEU A 120 10.18 9.56 -11.01
N LEU A 121 8.99 10.15 -10.90
CA LEU A 121 7.75 9.57 -11.45
C LEU A 121 7.70 9.56 -12.97
N ALA A 122 8.44 10.45 -13.63
CA ALA A 122 8.46 10.59 -15.08
C ALA A 122 9.41 9.60 -15.80
N ARG A 123 10.13 8.76 -15.05
CA ARG A 123 11.13 7.80 -15.57
C ARG A 123 10.58 6.37 -15.58
#